data_AF-A0A7C4IZA4-F1
#
_entry.id   AF-A0A7C4IZA4-F1
#
_cell.length_a   1.000
_cell.length_b   1.000
_cell.length_c   1.000
_cell.angle_alpha   90.00
_cell.angle_beta   90.00
_cell.angle_gamma   90.00
#
_symmetry.space_group_name_H-M   'P 1'
#
loop_
_entity.id
_entity.type
_entity.pdbx_description
1 polymer ?
#
loop_
_entity_poly.entity_id
_entity_poly.type
_entity_poly.pdbx_seq_one_letter_code
_entity_poly.pdbx_strand_id
1 'polypeptide(L)'
;MYTEFFELIEKPFSLSTSPRFLYLGEKHKEALAILKYGVMERQGFVLLTGEVGTGKTTMVRALLSSLDKSVKYVHLANPLLSPREFIGYLILSAFENKIHFKSKAEFIVAFEAFLTKIQQRNRHFLLVIDEAHKLSFDLLEEIRLLSNLETAEEKLISIFLVGQPELNDRLNEPRCRPLLQRISVRYHIPPLNAKETREYVMTRLKKAGSKRAEEIFPVKTTDAIHQYSQGYPRMINILSDNAMLLGYSKGEGMISPAMVKSCYQDLRLGDSGEKAGGVKKGGVAEPGAHAGAFRPLWKWAAAVLLVAGILAFLALRYGDRILSGFRTAFVEPPKPKVERVRSTAPGPKTERVHEKAPEAVNNQEKEAAATAQVPSEQEKQPALVVEQVKPELTANAAIPSAPAAEKPGSSDARAGPTEGPGQPAGQTIVVERGDTLGKLSSRVYGRSNERVLDLIRKNNPAITDPDLILPGQKLFFPPLQDSQQ
;
A
#
# COMPACT_ATOMS: atom_id res chain seq x y z
N MET A 1 21.96 -11.70 -27.49
CA MET A 1 23.22 -11.01 -27.15
C MET A 1 23.92 -11.69 -25.97
N TYR A 2 23.81 -11.23 -24.70
CA TYR A 2 24.45 -11.95 -23.58
C TYR A 2 23.90 -13.38 -23.42
N THR A 3 22.63 -13.59 -23.75
CA THR A 3 21.92 -14.87 -23.65
C THR A 3 22.62 -15.98 -24.42
N GLU A 4 22.96 -15.77 -25.70
CA GLU A 4 23.71 -16.76 -26.48
C GLU A 4 25.11 -17.03 -25.90
N PHE A 5 25.81 -15.98 -25.46
CA PHE A 5 27.17 -16.08 -24.90
C PHE A 5 27.24 -16.92 -23.61
N PHE A 6 26.20 -16.88 -22.78
CA PHE A 6 26.08 -17.70 -21.56
C PHE A 6 25.25 -18.98 -21.75
N GLU A 7 25.00 -19.41 -22.99
CA GLU A 7 24.24 -20.62 -23.34
C GLU A 7 22.80 -20.63 -22.76
N LEU A 8 22.14 -19.47 -22.70
CA LEU A 8 20.80 -19.28 -22.10
C LEU A 8 19.70 -19.11 -23.15
N ILE A 9 18.53 -19.66 -22.84
CA ILE A 9 17.31 -19.57 -23.67
C ILE A 9 16.66 -18.17 -23.54
N GLU A 10 16.82 -17.50 -22.39
CA GLU A 10 16.24 -16.19 -22.11
C GLU A 10 17.03 -15.44 -21.01
N LYS A 11 16.57 -14.23 -20.63
CA LYS A 11 17.15 -13.46 -19.52
C LYS A 11 16.72 -13.98 -18.13
N PRO A 12 17.62 -14.61 -17.33
CA PRO A 12 17.28 -15.15 -16.00
C PRO A 12 16.90 -14.06 -14.99
N PHE A 13 17.53 -12.90 -15.06
CA PHE A 13 17.40 -11.82 -14.08
C PHE A 13 16.44 -10.71 -14.50
N SER A 14 15.53 -11.00 -15.43
CA SER A 14 14.47 -10.05 -15.78
C SER A 14 13.65 -9.67 -14.54
N LEU A 15 13.37 -8.36 -14.41
CA LEU A 15 12.49 -7.80 -13.38
C LEU A 15 11.00 -8.11 -13.61
N SER A 16 10.69 -8.99 -14.57
CA SER A 16 9.33 -9.46 -14.81
C SER A 16 8.80 -10.23 -13.60
N THR A 17 7.54 -9.99 -13.26
CA THR A 17 6.79 -10.73 -12.23
C THR A 17 6.19 -12.02 -12.80
N SER A 18 6.92 -12.68 -13.71
CA SER A 18 6.51 -13.93 -14.35
C SER A 18 6.48 -15.09 -13.33
N PRO A 19 5.36 -15.82 -13.20
CA PRO A 19 5.28 -16.98 -12.29
C PRO A 19 6.33 -18.06 -12.57
N ARG A 20 6.80 -18.18 -13.82
CA ARG A 20 7.83 -19.15 -14.20
C ARG A 20 9.15 -18.89 -13.46
N PHE A 21 9.55 -17.62 -13.28
CA PHE A 21 10.74 -17.21 -12.51
C PHE A 21 10.49 -17.05 -11.00
N LEU A 22 9.36 -17.53 -10.49
CA LEU A 22 9.12 -17.55 -9.05
C LEU A 22 10.12 -18.48 -8.34
N TYR A 23 10.75 -17.94 -7.30
CA TYR A 23 11.50 -18.69 -6.31
C TYR A 23 10.62 -18.82 -5.06
N LEU A 24 10.49 -20.04 -4.55
CA LEU A 24 9.77 -20.34 -3.31
C LEU A 24 10.79 -20.87 -2.29
N GLY A 25 11.60 -19.95 -1.77
CA GLY A 25 12.41 -20.17 -0.57
C GLY A 25 11.52 -20.43 0.64
N GLU A 26 12.11 -20.79 1.78
CA GLU A 26 11.34 -21.18 2.97
C GLU A 26 10.44 -20.04 3.46
N LYS A 27 10.93 -18.80 3.46
CA LYS A 27 10.15 -17.61 3.82
C LYS A 27 9.06 -17.24 2.81
N HIS A 28 9.24 -17.55 1.53
CA HIS A 28 8.19 -17.37 0.51
C HIS A 28 7.14 -18.50 0.56
N LYS A 29 7.52 -19.73 0.94
CA LYS A 29 6.58 -20.82 1.22
C LYS A 29 5.75 -20.53 2.46
N GLU A 30 6.38 -20.07 3.55
CA GLU A 30 5.74 -19.65 4.79
C GLU A 30 4.71 -18.53 4.52
N ALA A 31 5.11 -17.46 3.83
CA ALA A 31 4.20 -16.39 3.42
C ALA A 31 3.01 -16.91 2.58
N LEU A 32 3.27 -17.77 1.59
CA LEU A 32 2.21 -18.31 0.72
C LEU A 32 1.26 -19.28 1.45
N ALA A 33 1.77 -20.06 2.41
CA ALA A 33 0.95 -20.93 3.27
C ALA A 33 0.04 -20.09 4.18
N ILE A 34 0.58 -19.05 4.81
CA ILE A 34 -0.17 -18.10 5.65
C ILE A 34 -1.27 -17.40 4.83
N LEU A 35 -0.96 -16.96 3.60
CA LEU A 35 -1.95 -16.38 2.69
C LEU A 35 -3.05 -17.39 2.31
N LYS A 36 -2.69 -18.65 2.02
CA LYS A 36 -3.69 -19.69 1.69
C LYS A 36 -4.59 -20.03 2.88
N TYR A 37 -4.02 -20.22 4.07
CA TYR A 37 -4.76 -20.39 5.32
C TYR A 37 -5.74 -19.24 5.55
N GLY A 38 -5.31 -18.00 5.32
CA GLY A 38 -6.18 -16.82 5.43
C GLY A 38 -7.38 -16.80 4.47
N VAL A 39 -7.29 -17.45 3.30
CA VAL A 39 -8.41 -17.62 2.37
C VAL A 39 -9.32 -18.78 2.78
N MET A 40 -8.74 -19.92 3.19
CA MET A 40 -9.48 -21.14 3.57
C MET A 40 -10.29 -20.93 4.85
N GLU A 41 -9.66 -20.39 5.90
CA GLU A 41 -10.30 -20.08 7.19
C GLU A 41 -11.05 -18.73 7.18
N ARG A 42 -11.31 -18.18 5.98
CA ARG A 42 -12.08 -16.94 5.74
C ARG A 42 -11.70 -15.78 6.66
N GLN A 43 -10.41 -15.62 6.92
CA GLN A 43 -9.90 -14.65 7.89
C GLN A 43 -10.25 -13.23 7.43
N GLY A 44 -10.89 -12.46 8.30
CA GLY A 44 -11.45 -11.14 7.94
C GLY A 44 -10.39 -10.16 7.45
N PHE A 45 -9.22 -10.14 8.11
CA PHE A 45 -8.03 -9.44 7.60
C PHE A 45 -6.75 -10.27 7.72
N VAL A 46 -5.94 -10.21 6.67
CA VAL A 46 -4.55 -10.68 6.64
C VAL A 46 -3.66 -9.51 6.24
N LEU A 47 -2.57 -9.29 6.98
CA LEU A 47 -1.59 -8.24 6.73
C LEU A 47 -0.25 -8.86 6.29
N LEU A 48 0.20 -8.52 5.08
CA LEU A 48 1.48 -8.96 4.52
C LEU A 48 2.38 -7.74 4.29
N THR A 49 3.38 -7.56 5.15
CA THR A 49 4.40 -6.51 4.98
C THR A 49 5.75 -7.09 4.55
N GLY A 50 6.70 -6.20 4.28
CA GLY A 50 8.04 -6.53 3.80
C GLY A 50 8.58 -5.39 2.95
N GLU A 51 9.88 -5.37 2.75
CA GLU A 51 10.59 -4.25 2.09
C GLU A 51 10.33 -4.11 0.58
N VAL A 52 10.89 -3.06 -0.03
CA VAL A 52 10.91 -2.89 -1.49
C VAL A 52 11.58 -4.11 -2.15
N GLY A 53 10.84 -4.80 -3.01
CA GLY A 53 11.42 -5.86 -3.85
C GLY A 53 11.64 -7.22 -3.18
N THR A 54 11.15 -7.45 -1.95
CA THR A 54 11.08 -8.77 -1.27
C THR A 54 10.19 -9.80 -1.97
N GLY A 55 9.37 -9.36 -2.93
CA GLY A 55 8.54 -10.24 -3.76
C GLY A 55 7.04 -10.25 -3.43
N LYS A 56 6.54 -9.34 -2.57
CA LYS A 56 5.12 -9.21 -2.16
C LYS A 56 4.11 -9.41 -3.30
N THR A 57 4.15 -8.55 -4.34
CA THR A 57 3.28 -8.64 -5.52
C THR A 57 3.39 -9.97 -6.26
N THR A 58 4.56 -10.62 -6.23
CA THR A 58 4.79 -11.94 -6.83
C THR A 58 4.16 -13.05 -5.97
N MET A 59 4.16 -12.91 -4.64
CA MET A 59 3.41 -13.80 -3.73
C MET A 59 1.90 -13.64 -3.92
N VAL A 60 1.40 -12.41 -4.04
CA VAL A 60 -0.01 -12.14 -4.38
C VAL A 60 -0.41 -12.81 -5.70
N ARG A 61 0.40 -12.66 -6.75
CA ARG A 61 0.14 -13.32 -8.03
C ARG A 61 0.20 -14.85 -7.92
N ALA A 62 1.16 -15.39 -7.17
CA ALA A 62 1.26 -16.83 -6.93
C ALA A 62 0.06 -17.39 -6.16
N LEU A 63 -0.43 -16.67 -5.15
CA LEU A 63 -1.68 -16.97 -4.45
C LEU A 63 -2.84 -16.99 -5.45
N LEU A 64 -3.12 -15.86 -6.11
CA LEU A 64 -4.26 -15.69 -7.00
C LEU A 64 -4.27 -16.68 -8.19
N SER A 65 -3.09 -17.02 -8.74
CA SER A 65 -2.95 -18.06 -9.78
C SER A 65 -3.08 -19.50 -9.26
N SER A 66 -3.14 -19.70 -7.94
CA SER A 66 -3.36 -21.00 -7.28
C SER A 66 -4.71 -21.11 -6.57
N LEU A 67 -5.54 -20.06 -6.64
CA LEU A 67 -6.94 -20.13 -6.24
C LEU A 67 -7.73 -20.86 -7.31
N ASP A 68 -8.66 -21.71 -6.88
CA ASP A 68 -9.57 -22.41 -7.77
C ASP A 68 -10.82 -21.56 -8.06
N LYS A 69 -11.84 -22.18 -8.66
CA LYS A 69 -13.11 -21.49 -8.95
C LYS A 69 -13.96 -21.25 -7.70
N SER A 70 -13.63 -21.78 -6.52
CA SER A 70 -14.40 -21.50 -5.30
C SER A 70 -14.28 -20.02 -4.91
N VAL A 71 -13.11 -19.40 -5.08
CA VAL A 71 -12.86 -18.01 -4.69
C VAL A 71 -13.17 -17.04 -5.83
N LYS A 72 -14.03 -16.04 -5.61
CA LYS A 72 -14.09 -14.83 -6.45
C LYS A 72 -13.27 -13.75 -5.78
N TYR A 73 -12.37 -13.10 -6.52
CA TYR A 73 -11.48 -12.08 -5.95
C TYR A 73 -11.53 -10.75 -6.70
N VAL A 74 -11.11 -9.69 -6.01
CA VAL A 74 -10.79 -8.37 -6.57
C VAL A 74 -9.38 -7.99 -6.12
N HIS A 75 -8.55 -7.48 -7.02
CA HIS A 75 -7.14 -7.17 -6.74
C HIS A 75 -6.79 -5.72 -7.12
N LEU A 76 -6.85 -4.85 -6.12
CA LEU A 76 -6.54 -3.43 -6.22
C LEU A 76 -5.02 -3.23 -6.15
N ALA A 77 -4.37 -3.11 -7.32
CA ALA A 77 -2.92 -2.95 -7.44
C ALA A 77 -2.43 -1.49 -7.32
N ASN A 78 -3.33 -0.51 -7.36
CA ASN A 78 -3.04 0.91 -7.13
C ASN A 78 -4.09 1.52 -6.20
N PRO A 79 -3.83 1.61 -4.88
CA PRO A 79 -4.82 2.03 -3.89
C PRO A 79 -4.96 3.55 -3.71
N LEU A 80 -4.36 4.36 -4.59
CA LEU A 80 -4.49 5.83 -4.60
C LEU A 80 -5.86 6.24 -5.18
N LEU A 81 -6.92 6.00 -4.42
CA LEU A 81 -8.32 6.30 -4.76
C LEU A 81 -9.00 7.05 -3.61
N SER A 82 -9.97 7.90 -3.90
CA SER A 82 -10.94 8.34 -2.89
C SER A 82 -11.90 7.19 -2.51
N PRO A 83 -12.59 7.25 -1.35
CA PRO A 83 -13.60 6.25 -0.98
C PRO A 83 -14.70 6.05 -2.05
N ARG A 84 -15.07 7.12 -2.77
CA ARG A 84 -16.05 7.05 -3.88
C ARG A 84 -15.51 6.28 -5.09
N GLU A 85 -14.25 6.52 -5.47
CA GLU A 85 -13.60 5.82 -6.58
C GLU A 85 -13.30 4.37 -6.24
N PHE A 86 -12.94 4.08 -4.98
CA PHE A 86 -12.79 2.72 -4.47
C PHE A 86 -14.11 1.93 -4.54
N ILE A 87 -15.23 2.51 -4.12
CA ILE A 87 -16.56 1.90 -4.29
C ILE A 87 -16.86 1.69 -5.79
N GLY A 88 -16.58 2.68 -6.64
CA GLY A 88 -16.69 2.53 -8.11
C GLY A 88 -15.84 1.37 -8.67
N TYR A 89 -14.61 1.22 -8.19
CA TYR A 89 -13.71 0.13 -8.57
C TYR A 89 -14.22 -1.24 -8.12
N LEU A 90 -14.78 -1.34 -6.90
CA LEU A 90 -15.45 -2.56 -6.43
C LEU A 90 -16.69 -2.88 -7.27
N ILE A 91 -17.51 -1.88 -7.64
CA ILE A 91 -18.68 -2.08 -8.50
C ILE A 91 -18.28 -2.68 -9.84
N LEU A 92 -17.31 -2.05 -10.53
CA LEU A 92 -16.79 -2.52 -11.82
C LEU A 92 -16.21 -3.94 -11.73
N SER A 93 -15.42 -4.21 -10.68
CA SER A 93 -14.68 -5.47 -10.53
C SER A 93 -15.53 -6.64 -10.03
N ALA A 94 -16.47 -6.40 -9.10
CA ALA A 94 -17.30 -7.45 -8.51
C ALA A 94 -18.55 -7.77 -9.33
N PHE A 95 -19.20 -6.75 -9.93
CA PHE A 95 -20.43 -6.90 -10.71
C PHE A 95 -20.20 -6.87 -12.24
N GLU A 96 -18.95 -6.83 -12.69
CA GLU A 96 -18.59 -6.90 -14.12
C GLU A 96 -19.28 -5.78 -14.95
N ASN A 97 -19.42 -4.59 -14.35
CA ASN A 97 -20.13 -3.41 -14.87
C ASN A 97 -21.62 -3.64 -15.27
N LYS A 98 -22.30 -4.65 -14.70
CA LYS A 98 -23.70 -4.98 -15.02
C LYS A 98 -24.74 -4.20 -14.22
N ILE A 99 -24.33 -3.42 -13.22
CA ILE A 99 -25.22 -2.69 -12.31
C ILE A 99 -24.65 -1.30 -12.02
N HIS A 100 -25.51 -0.29 -12.07
CA HIS A 100 -25.20 1.07 -11.60
C HIS A 100 -26.01 1.37 -10.33
N PHE A 101 -25.34 1.88 -9.30
CA PHE A 101 -25.94 2.28 -8.03
C PHE A 101 -25.94 3.80 -7.93
N LYS A 102 -27.05 4.40 -7.50
CA LYS A 102 -27.19 5.86 -7.38
C LYS A 102 -26.61 6.38 -6.07
N SER A 103 -26.48 5.51 -5.07
CA SER A 103 -26.01 5.84 -3.72
C SER A 103 -25.08 4.76 -3.14
N LYS A 104 -24.29 5.14 -2.12
CA LYS A 104 -23.49 4.19 -1.33
C LYS A 104 -24.38 3.15 -0.63
N ALA A 105 -25.57 3.55 -0.16
CA ALA A 105 -26.51 2.65 0.52
C ALA A 105 -27.00 1.53 -0.42
N GLU A 106 -27.41 1.87 -1.65
CA GLU A 106 -27.76 0.88 -2.68
C GLU A 106 -26.62 -0.09 -2.96
N PHE A 107 -25.39 0.43 -3.09
CA PHE A 107 -24.20 -0.41 -3.27
C PHE A 107 -23.99 -1.39 -2.10
N ILE A 108 -24.03 -0.91 -0.84
CA ILE A 108 -23.79 -1.77 0.33
C ILE A 108 -24.81 -2.91 0.39
N VAL A 109 -26.11 -2.61 0.28
CA VAL A 109 -27.17 -3.63 0.32
C VAL A 109 -27.04 -4.64 -0.82
N ALA A 110 -26.72 -4.17 -2.04
CA ALA A 110 -26.53 -5.06 -3.18
C ALA A 110 -25.22 -5.87 -3.11
N PHE A 111 -24.17 -5.33 -2.50
CA PHE A 111 -22.88 -5.99 -2.30
C PHE A 111 -22.98 -7.05 -1.20
N GLU A 112 -23.62 -6.75 -0.08
CA GLU A 112 -23.97 -7.74 0.95
C GLU A 112 -24.76 -8.91 0.34
N ALA A 113 -25.87 -8.63 -0.35
CA ALA A 113 -26.68 -9.65 -1.02
C ALA A 113 -25.94 -10.42 -2.14
N PHE A 114 -24.86 -9.86 -2.68
CA PHE A 114 -23.95 -10.53 -3.63
C PHE A 114 -22.94 -11.43 -2.91
N LEU A 115 -22.36 -10.99 -1.78
CA LEU A 115 -21.46 -11.80 -0.96
C LEU A 115 -22.20 -12.98 -0.32
N THR A 116 -23.42 -12.78 0.19
CA THR A 116 -24.26 -13.87 0.72
C THR A 116 -24.57 -14.92 -0.35
N LYS A 117 -24.80 -14.51 -1.62
CA LYS A 117 -24.96 -15.45 -2.76
C LYS A 117 -23.67 -16.17 -3.17
N ILE A 118 -22.51 -15.67 -2.74
CA ILE A 118 -21.22 -16.37 -2.87
C ILE A 118 -21.10 -17.39 -1.72
N GLN A 119 -21.29 -16.96 -0.47
CA GLN A 119 -21.21 -17.83 0.72
C GLN A 119 -22.22 -18.99 0.67
N GLN A 120 -23.48 -18.74 0.27
CA GLN A 120 -24.52 -19.77 0.06
C GLN A 120 -24.16 -20.84 -1.00
N ARG A 121 -23.15 -20.60 -1.84
CA ARG A 121 -22.64 -21.57 -2.83
C ARG A 121 -21.37 -22.28 -2.35
N ASN A 122 -21.05 -22.17 -1.06
CA ASN A 122 -19.79 -22.52 -0.42
C ASN A 122 -18.57 -21.96 -1.18
N ARG A 123 -18.67 -20.69 -1.56
CA ARG A 123 -17.63 -19.92 -2.26
C ARG A 123 -17.17 -18.76 -1.37
N HIS A 124 -16.02 -18.18 -1.69
CA HIS A 124 -15.41 -17.13 -0.87
C HIS A 124 -15.19 -15.85 -1.69
N PHE A 125 -15.23 -14.69 -1.01
CA PHE A 125 -14.88 -13.41 -1.63
C PHE A 125 -13.61 -12.82 -1.00
N LEU A 126 -12.61 -12.56 -1.85
CA LEU A 126 -11.30 -12.08 -1.45
C LEU A 126 -11.00 -10.70 -2.05
N LEU A 127 -10.82 -9.68 -1.21
CA LEU A 127 -10.31 -8.38 -1.62
C LEU A 127 -8.81 -8.29 -1.30
N VAL A 128 -7.95 -8.31 -2.31
CA VAL A 128 -6.51 -8.05 -2.15
C VAL A 128 -6.21 -6.61 -2.52
N ILE A 129 -5.47 -5.92 -1.65
CA ILE A 129 -5.01 -4.54 -1.87
C ILE A 129 -3.48 -4.57 -1.78
N ASP A 130 -2.81 -4.44 -2.92
CA ASP A 130 -1.34 -4.27 -2.96
C ASP A 130 -0.98 -2.79 -2.78
N GLU A 131 0.27 -2.51 -2.42
CA GLU A 131 0.76 -1.17 -2.11
C GLU A 131 -0.04 -0.44 -1.00
N ALA A 132 -0.70 -1.18 -0.11
CA ALA A 132 -1.67 -0.68 0.88
C ALA A 132 -1.13 0.37 1.88
N HIS A 133 0.19 0.50 2.00
CA HIS A 133 0.87 1.62 2.68
C HIS A 133 0.57 3.01 2.06
N LYS A 134 -0.11 3.07 0.91
CA LYS A 134 -0.60 4.29 0.25
C LYS A 134 -2.08 4.63 0.54
N LEU A 135 -2.82 3.77 1.26
CA LEU A 135 -4.22 4.01 1.63
C LEU A 135 -4.34 5.22 2.57
N SER A 136 -5.30 6.12 2.34
CA SER A 136 -5.67 7.18 3.29
C SER A 136 -6.40 6.60 4.51
N PHE A 137 -6.48 7.37 5.60
CA PHE A 137 -7.24 6.96 6.79
C PHE A 137 -8.72 6.77 6.49
N ASP A 138 -9.33 7.64 5.69
CA ASP A 138 -10.73 7.55 5.31
C ASP A 138 -11.02 6.28 4.50
N LEU A 139 -10.07 5.87 3.65
CA LEU A 139 -10.18 4.64 2.87
C LEU A 139 -9.88 3.38 3.71
N LEU A 140 -8.95 3.44 4.68
CA LEU A 140 -8.76 2.38 5.68
C LEU A 140 -10.03 2.18 6.53
N GLU A 141 -10.73 3.26 6.88
CA GLU A 141 -12.00 3.21 7.60
C GLU A 141 -13.15 2.68 6.73
N GLU A 142 -13.22 3.08 5.45
CA GLU A 142 -14.16 2.50 4.47
C GLU A 142 -13.95 0.97 4.32
N ILE A 143 -12.69 0.53 4.20
CA ILE A 143 -12.30 -0.88 4.16
C ILE A 143 -12.68 -1.60 5.48
N ARG A 144 -12.49 -0.94 6.63
CA ARG A 144 -12.94 -1.47 7.93
C ARG A 144 -14.46 -1.58 8.01
N LEU A 145 -15.20 -0.64 7.44
CA LEU A 145 -16.67 -0.68 7.42
C LEU A 145 -17.18 -1.85 6.57
N LEU A 146 -16.58 -2.10 5.39
CA LEU A 146 -16.90 -3.27 4.55
C LEU A 146 -16.59 -4.61 5.24
N SER A 147 -15.62 -4.68 6.14
CA SER A 147 -15.30 -5.92 6.90
C SER A 147 -16.35 -6.34 7.95
N ASN A 148 -17.36 -5.50 8.18
CA ASN A 148 -18.51 -5.83 9.04
C ASN A 148 -19.65 -6.49 8.25
N LEU A 149 -19.46 -6.75 6.94
CA LEU A 149 -20.35 -7.61 6.17
C LEU A 149 -20.08 -9.06 6.57
N GLU A 150 -20.97 -9.60 7.38
CA GLU A 150 -20.91 -10.94 7.96
C GLU A 150 -22.34 -11.50 8.19
N THR A 151 -22.47 -12.82 8.22
CA THR A 151 -23.67 -13.47 8.75
C THR A 151 -23.56 -13.60 10.28
N ALA A 152 -24.57 -14.18 10.92
CA ALA A 152 -24.48 -14.52 12.35
C ALA A 152 -23.40 -15.59 12.67
N GLU A 153 -22.83 -16.24 11.65
CA GLU A 153 -21.95 -17.41 11.77
C GLU A 153 -20.59 -17.19 11.10
N GLU A 154 -20.51 -16.43 10.00
CA GLU A 154 -19.32 -16.37 9.13
C GLU A 154 -19.07 -14.97 8.54
N LYS A 155 -17.79 -14.61 8.36
CA LYS A 155 -17.38 -13.45 7.56
C LYS A 155 -17.73 -13.65 6.08
N LEU A 156 -18.32 -12.64 5.45
CA LEU A 156 -18.66 -12.66 4.01
C LEU A 156 -17.52 -12.16 3.11
N ILE A 157 -16.47 -11.57 3.68
CA ILE A 157 -15.32 -10.99 2.97
C ILE A 157 -14.01 -11.19 3.74
N SER A 158 -12.98 -11.67 3.03
CA SER A 158 -11.58 -11.64 3.48
C SER A 158 -10.83 -10.50 2.81
N ILE A 159 -10.07 -9.70 3.58
CA ILE A 159 -9.36 -8.52 3.09
C ILE A 159 -7.84 -8.66 3.33
N PHE A 160 -7.07 -8.72 2.26
CA PHE A 160 -5.62 -8.92 2.31
C PHE A 160 -4.93 -7.58 2.04
N LEU A 161 -4.36 -6.98 3.10
CA LEU A 161 -3.59 -5.74 3.02
C LEU A 161 -2.12 -6.07 2.79
N VAL A 162 -1.59 -5.72 1.62
CA VAL A 162 -0.21 -6.02 1.22
C VAL A 162 0.56 -4.72 1.03
N GLY A 163 1.68 -4.54 1.75
CA GLY A 163 2.32 -3.23 1.82
C GLY A 163 3.79 -3.22 2.25
N GLN A 164 4.35 -2.02 2.31
CA GLN A 164 5.67 -1.76 2.88
C GLN A 164 5.56 -1.60 4.42
N PRO A 165 6.66 -1.62 5.20
CA PRO A 165 6.60 -1.65 6.66
C PRO A 165 5.87 -0.47 7.30
N GLU A 166 5.84 0.70 6.66
CA GLU A 166 5.14 1.92 7.09
C GLU A 166 3.61 1.73 7.18
N LEU A 167 3.08 0.66 6.57
CA LEU A 167 1.70 0.23 6.79
C LEU A 167 1.47 -0.22 8.24
N ASN A 168 2.46 -0.84 8.89
CA ASN A 168 2.36 -1.18 10.32
C ASN A 168 2.24 0.08 11.17
N ASP A 169 3.09 1.08 10.89
CA ASP A 169 3.09 2.35 11.63
C ASP A 169 1.77 3.10 11.45
N ARG A 170 1.26 3.20 10.21
CA ARG A 170 -0.07 3.78 9.94
C ARG A 170 -1.19 3.02 10.64
N LEU A 171 -1.14 1.68 10.69
CA LEU A 171 -2.14 0.86 11.36
C LEU A 171 -2.04 0.91 12.90
N ASN A 172 -0.87 1.23 13.44
CA ASN A 172 -0.63 1.43 14.88
C ASN A 172 -1.12 2.81 15.38
N GLU A 173 -1.44 3.76 14.50
CA GLU A 173 -2.01 5.06 14.92
C GLU A 173 -3.35 4.87 15.67
N PRO A 174 -3.67 5.71 16.69
CA PRO A 174 -4.87 5.54 17.51
C PRO A 174 -6.19 5.45 16.73
N ARG A 175 -6.30 6.21 15.62
CA ARG A 175 -7.47 6.18 14.70
C ARG A 175 -7.64 4.85 13.96
N CYS A 176 -6.56 4.11 13.75
CA CYS A 176 -6.58 2.81 13.08
C CYS A 176 -6.82 1.63 14.04
N ARG A 177 -6.83 1.86 15.36
CA ARG A 177 -7.04 0.81 16.39
C ARG A 177 -8.24 -0.12 16.11
N PRO A 178 -9.43 0.36 15.66
CA PRO A 178 -10.57 -0.51 15.36
C PRO A 178 -10.37 -1.42 14.14
N LEU A 179 -9.47 -1.05 13.21
CA LEU A 179 -9.03 -1.89 12.10
C LEU A 179 -7.91 -2.84 12.54
N LEU A 180 -6.91 -2.32 13.26
CA LEU A 180 -5.78 -3.09 13.80
C LEU A 180 -6.24 -4.32 14.62
N GLN A 181 -7.32 -4.18 15.39
CA GLN A 181 -7.94 -5.26 16.18
C GLN A 181 -8.66 -6.33 15.34
N ARG A 182 -8.98 -6.07 14.06
CA ARG A 182 -9.57 -7.05 13.13
C ARG A 182 -8.53 -7.85 12.34
N ILE A 183 -7.24 -7.51 12.46
CA ILE A 183 -6.15 -8.17 11.73
C ILE A 183 -5.72 -9.44 12.46
N SER A 184 -6.44 -10.54 12.18
CA SER A 184 -6.20 -11.88 12.72
C SER A 184 -4.78 -12.39 12.44
N VAL A 185 -4.27 -12.17 11.24
CA VAL A 185 -3.03 -12.78 10.75
C VAL A 185 -2.09 -11.71 10.20
N ARG A 186 -0.81 -11.76 10.62
CA ARG A 186 0.23 -10.82 10.21
C ARG A 186 1.50 -11.58 9.84
N TYR A 187 2.09 -11.24 8.71
CA TYR A 187 3.40 -11.75 8.32
C TYR A 187 4.25 -10.62 7.70
N HIS A 188 5.56 -10.70 7.94
CA HIS A 188 6.55 -9.81 7.34
C HIS A 188 7.54 -10.65 6.55
N ILE A 189 7.66 -10.41 5.24
CA ILE A 189 8.62 -11.12 4.38
C ILE A 189 10.01 -10.50 4.57
N PRO A 190 10.99 -11.22 5.18
CA PRO A 190 12.35 -10.72 5.34
C PRO A 190 13.12 -10.73 4.01
N PRO A 191 14.30 -10.09 3.95
CA PRO A 191 15.27 -10.30 2.87
C PRO A 191 15.77 -11.76 2.85
N LEU A 192 16.27 -12.23 1.71
CA LEU A 192 16.89 -13.56 1.61
C LEU A 192 18.24 -13.60 2.33
N ASN A 193 18.52 -14.65 3.09
CA ASN A 193 19.86 -14.84 3.65
C ASN A 193 20.89 -15.24 2.55
N ALA A 194 22.18 -15.37 2.90
CA ALA A 194 23.24 -15.68 1.93
C ALA A 194 23.02 -17.01 1.17
N LYS A 195 22.62 -18.08 1.88
CA LYS A 195 22.29 -19.38 1.28
C LYS A 195 21.09 -19.26 0.34
N GLU A 196 20.00 -18.64 0.80
CA GLU A 196 18.81 -18.38 -0.03
C GLU A 196 19.13 -17.50 -1.25
N THR A 197 20.06 -16.55 -1.13
CA THR A 197 20.52 -15.69 -2.23
C THR A 197 21.24 -16.51 -3.30
N ARG A 198 22.13 -17.43 -2.93
CA ARG A 198 22.74 -18.40 -3.87
C ARG A 198 21.68 -19.29 -4.51
N GLU A 199 20.77 -19.86 -3.72
CA GLU A 199 19.69 -20.72 -4.21
C GLU A 199 18.74 -19.99 -5.18
N TYR A 200 18.44 -18.72 -4.93
CA TYR A 200 17.68 -17.84 -5.82
C TYR A 200 18.38 -17.64 -7.18
N VAL A 201 19.66 -17.24 -7.15
CA VAL A 201 20.49 -17.02 -8.34
C VAL A 201 20.58 -18.29 -9.18
N MET A 202 20.89 -19.42 -8.55
CA MET A 202 20.99 -20.73 -9.21
C MET A 202 19.65 -21.20 -9.77
N THR A 203 18.54 -20.97 -9.05
CA THR A 203 17.20 -21.32 -9.55
C THR A 203 16.83 -20.51 -10.79
N ARG A 204 17.15 -19.21 -10.85
CA ARG A 204 16.88 -18.38 -12.03
C ARG A 204 17.74 -18.78 -13.23
N LEU A 205 19.03 -19.03 -13.04
CA LEU A 205 19.92 -19.51 -14.11
C LEU A 205 19.45 -20.84 -14.70
N LYS A 206 19.14 -21.83 -13.85
CA LYS A 206 18.62 -23.14 -14.29
C LYS A 206 17.29 -23.02 -15.03
N LYS A 207 16.38 -22.13 -14.58
CA LYS A 207 15.09 -21.88 -15.25
C LYS A 207 15.21 -21.20 -16.62
N ALA A 208 16.27 -20.41 -16.84
CA ALA A 208 16.64 -19.84 -18.14
C ALA A 208 17.42 -20.82 -19.06
N GLY A 209 17.57 -22.09 -18.65
CA GLY A 209 18.24 -23.14 -19.43
C GLY A 209 19.72 -23.36 -19.14
N SER A 210 20.31 -22.63 -18.18
CA SER A 210 21.75 -22.74 -17.90
C SER A 210 22.14 -24.13 -17.38
N LYS A 211 23.03 -24.80 -18.12
CA LYS A 211 23.71 -26.03 -17.69
C LYS A 211 24.91 -25.74 -16.78
N ARG A 212 25.47 -24.53 -16.86
CA ARG A 212 26.78 -24.12 -16.31
C ARG A 212 26.66 -23.06 -15.21
N ALA A 213 25.52 -23.03 -14.52
CA ALA A 213 25.13 -21.95 -13.61
C ALA A 213 26.17 -21.62 -12.52
N GLU A 214 26.86 -22.64 -11.97
CA GLU A 214 27.88 -22.46 -10.93
C GLU A 214 29.24 -21.98 -11.47
N GLU A 215 29.50 -22.16 -12.77
CA GLU A 215 30.66 -21.57 -13.46
C GLU A 215 30.42 -20.09 -13.75
N ILE A 216 29.20 -19.73 -14.17
CA ILE A 216 28.82 -18.33 -14.45
C ILE A 216 28.83 -17.53 -13.14
N PHE A 217 28.26 -18.08 -12.06
CA PHE A 217 28.23 -17.43 -10.74
C PHE A 217 28.84 -18.33 -9.64
N PRO A 218 30.18 -18.32 -9.47
CA PRO A 218 30.83 -19.01 -8.37
C PRO A 218 30.35 -18.52 -7.00
N VAL A 219 30.54 -19.34 -5.96
CA VAL A 219 30.06 -19.06 -4.58
C VAL A 219 30.47 -17.65 -4.11
N LYS A 220 31.76 -17.30 -4.25
CA LYS A 220 32.31 -15.97 -3.89
C LYS A 220 31.59 -14.81 -4.59
N THR A 221 31.05 -15.04 -5.79
CA THR A 221 30.28 -14.05 -6.56
C THR A 221 28.84 -13.98 -6.06
N THR A 222 28.21 -15.11 -5.69
CA THR A 222 26.90 -15.08 -5.01
C THR A 222 26.96 -14.45 -3.62
N ASP A 223 28.08 -14.61 -2.90
CA ASP A 223 28.32 -13.96 -1.60
C ASP A 223 28.45 -12.44 -1.77
N ALA A 224 29.19 -11.99 -2.79
CA ALA A 224 29.28 -10.57 -3.14
C ALA A 224 27.93 -9.99 -3.59
N ILE A 225 27.12 -10.75 -4.35
CA ILE A 225 25.75 -10.35 -4.70
C ILE A 225 24.91 -10.21 -3.43
N HIS A 226 24.98 -11.15 -2.48
CA HIS A 226 24.29 -11.02 -1.20
C HIS A 226 24.75 -9.77 -0.42
N GLN A 227 26.05 -9.54 -0.31
CA GLN A 227 26.63 -8.37 0.37
C GLN A 227 26.15 -7.04 -0.22
N TYR A 228 26.12 -6.90 -1.55
CA TYR A 228 25.70 -5.66 -2.22
C TYR A 228 24.18 -5.53 -2.37
N SER A 229 23.43 -6.64 -2.39
CA SER A 229 21.96 -6.63 -2.47
C SER A 229 21.25 -6.61 -1.12
N GLN A 230 21.95 -6.89 -0.01
CA GLN A 230 21.37 -7.12 1.32
C GLN A 230 20.24 -8.18 1.31
N GLY A 231 20.31 -9.15 0.39
CA GLY A 231 19.30 -10.20 0.24
C GLY A 231 18.02 -9.80 -0.51
N TYR A 232 17.89 -8.56 -1.00
CA TYR A 232 16.67 -8.11 -1.68
C TYR A 232 16.55 -8.68 -3.11
N PRO A 233 15.54 -9.53 -3.43
CA PRO A 233 15.38 -10.14 -4.75
C PRO A 233 15.41 -9.18 -5.93
N ARG A 234 14.84 -7.96 -5.80
CA ARG A 234 14.96 -6.93 -6.84
C ARG A 234 16.42 -6.51 -7.08
N MET A 235 17.19 -6.24 -6.03
CA MET A 235 18.59 -5.83 -6.16
C MET A 235 19.50 -6.99 -6.60
N ILE A 236 19.23 -8.21 -6.14
CA ILE A 236 19.89 -9.45 -6.63
C ILE A 236 19.74 -9.54 -8.16
N ASN A 237 18.54 -9.34 -8.70
CA ASN A 237 18.31 -9.37 -10.15
C ASN A 237 19.07 -8.26 -10.89
N ILE A 238 18.99 -7.01 -10.41
CA ILE A 238 19.66 -5.87 -11.09
C ILE A 238 21.19 -6.08 -11.12
N LEU A 239 21.79 -6.45 -9.98
CA LEU A 239 23.22 -6.72 -9.91
C LEU A 239 23.63 -7.91 -10.81
N SER A 240 22.80 -8.95 -10.88
CA SER A 240 23.10 -10.12 -11.71
C SER A 240 22.93 -9.85 -13.22
N ASP A 241 21.87 -9.15 -13.67
CA ASP A 241 21.71 -8.79 -15.10
C ASP A 241 22.84 -7.85 -15.56
N ASN A 242 23.19 -6.85 -14.75
CA ASN A 242 24.29 -5.92 -15.02
C ASN A 242 25.65 -6.64 -15.03
N ALA A 243 25.90 -7.54 -14.09
CA ALA A 243 27.17 -8.27 -14.03
C ALA A 243 27.31 -9.27 -15.19
N MET A 244 26.22 -9.94 -15.63
CA MET A 244 26.24 -10.73 -16.86
C MET A 244 26.52 -9.86 -18.09
N LEU A 245 25.90 -8.68 -18.20
CA LEU A 245 26.16 -7.75 -19.30
C LEU A 245 27.62 -7.27 -19.32
N LEU A 246 28.21 -7.01 -18.14
CA LEU A 246 29.62 -6.62 -17.99
C LEU A 246 30.59 -7.77 -18.33
N GLY A 247 30.29 -9.02 -17.91
CA GLY A 247 31.06 -10.20 -18.28
C GLY A 247 31.05 -10.43 -19.81
N TYR A 248 29.87 -10.38 -20.42
CA TYR A 248 29.71 -10.45 -21.87
C TYR A 248 30.51 -9.34 -22.60
N SER A 249 30.43 -8.10 -22.13
CA SER A 249 31.17 -6.95 -22.70
C SER A 249 32.70 -7.14 -22.69
N LYS A 250 33.22 -7.94 -21.76
CA LYS A 250 34.64 -8.28 -21.63
C LYS A 250 35.03 -9.64 -22.24
N GLY A 251 34.08 -10.43 -22.72
CA GLY A 251 34.31 -11.83 -23.10
C GLY A 251 34.59 -12.77 -21.92
N GLU A 252 34.27 -12.37 -20.69
CA GLU A 252 34.47 -13.16 -19.47
C GLU A 252 33.23 -14.03 -19.17
N GLY A 253 33.35 -15.35 -19.36
CA GLY A 253 32.28 -16.33 -19.11
C GLY A 253 31.99 -16.66 -17.62
N MET A 254 32.88 -16.22 -16.71
CA MET A 254 32.73 -16.35 -15.26
C MET A 254 32.59 -14.95 -14.65
N ILE A 255 31.51 -14.71 -13.91
CA ILE A 255 31.30 -13.41 -13.26
C ILE A 255 32.11 -13.34 -11.98
N SER A 256 32.97 -12.33 -11.85
CA SER A 256 33.82 -12.13 -10.68
C SER A 256 33.18 -11.19 -9.64
N PRO A 257 33.56 -11.29 -8.34
CA PRO A 257 33.10 -10.36 -7.31
C PRO A 257 33.41 -8.88 -7.62
N ALA A 258 34.48 -8.62 -8.37
CA ALA A 258 34.86 -7.28 -8.82
C ALA A 258 33.86 -6.68 -9.84
N MET A 259 33.27 -7.50 -10.71
CA MET A 259 32.19 -7.05 -11.61
C MET A 259 30.95 -6.63 -10.81
N VAL A 260 30.53 -7.47 -9.86
CA VAL A 260 29.37 -7.19 -8.98
C VAL A 260 29.57 -5.88 -8.22
N LYS A 261 30.78 -5.67 -7.68
CA LYS A 261 31.17 -4.41 -7.03
C LYS A 261 31.10 -3.22 -7.99
N SER A 262 31.63 -3.33 -9.21
CA SER A 262 31.53 -2.27 -10.23
C SER A 262 30.07 -1.92 -10.47
N CYS A 263 29.24 -2.90 -10.83
CA CYS A 263 27.82 -2.68 -11.11
C CYS A 263 27.07 -2.08 -9.92
N TYR A 264 27.45 -2.40 -8.67
CA TYR A 264 26.88 -1.75 -7.48
C TYR A 264 27.31 -0.27 -7.33
N GLN A 265 28.55 0.06 -7.69
CA GLN A 265 29.03 1.44 -7.73
C GLN A 265 28.35 2.23 -8.86
N ASP A 266 28.22 1.63 -10.05
CA ASP A 266 27.57 2.23 -11.23
C ASP A 266 26.06 2.50 -11.02
N LEU A 267 25.40 1.71 -10.16
CA LEU A 267 23.99 1.87 -9.77
C LEU A 267 23.76 2.97 -8.71
N ARG A 268 24.80 3.39 -7.99
CA ARG A 268 24.71 4.56 -7.12
C ARG A 268 24.89 5.80 -7.99
N LEU A 269 23.85 6.63 -8.08
CA LEU A 269 23.90 7.92 -8.81
C LEU A 269 25.14 8.70 -8.36
N GLY A 270 26.08 8.84 -9.30
CA GLY A 270 27.49 9.00 -8.95
C GLY A 270 27.86 10.37 -8.39
N ASP A 271 28.56 10.34 -7.25
CA ASP A 271 29.40 11.44 -6.77
C ASP A 271 30.67 11.52 -7.65
N SER A 272 30.46 11.86 -8.93
CA SER A 272 31.42 11.66 -10.02
C SER A 272 32.48 12.76 -10.10
N GLY A 273 33.13 13.04 -8.97
CA GLY A 273 34.33 13.88 -8.87
C GLY A 273 35.56 13.19 -9.48
N GLU A 274 35.87 13.57 -10.72
CA GLU A 274 36.92 13.07 -11.61
C GLU A 274 38.17 12.44 -10.94
N LYS A 275 38.40 11.14 -11.19
CA LYS A 275 39.73 10.50 -11.10
C LYS A 275 40.13 9.80 -12.39
N ALA A 276 40.32 10.60 -13.44
CA ALA A 276 41.03 10.22 -14.66
C ALA A 276 41.76 11.46 -15.21
N GLY A 277 43.05 11.44 -15.54
CA GLY A 277 44.04 10.37 -15.35
C GLY A 277 45.46 10.92 -15.43
N GLY A 278 46.46 10.15 -15.01
CA GLY A 278 47.85 10.61 -14.95
C GLY A 278 48.57 10.55 -16.31
N VAL A 279 49.08 11.69 -16.78
CA VAL A 279 50.07 11.77 -17.87
C VAL A 279 51.26 12.59 -17.39
N LYS A 280 52.48 12.05 -17.55
CA LYS A 280 53.72 12.74 -17.15
C LYS A 280 54.17 13.76 -18.20
N LYS A 281 54.44 14.99 -17.77
CA LYS A 281 55.55 15.85 -18.23
C LYS A 281 55.87 16.85 -17.12
N GLY A 282 57.14 17.23 -16.97
CA GLY A 282 57.60 18.16 -15.92
C GLY A 282 58.20 19.44 -16.49
N GLY A 283 58.40 20.45 -15.63
CA GLY A 283 58.99 21.73 -16.00
C GLY A 283 58.78 22.79 -14.92
N VAL A 284 59.88 23.29 -14.37
CA VAL A 284 60.00 24.29 -13.28
C VAL A 284 59.34 25.64 -13.62
N ALA A 285 58.63 26.25 -12.67
CA ALA A 285 58.56 27.71 -12.44
C ALA A 285 57.83 28.03 -11.10
N GLU A 286 58.04 29.23 -10.55
CA GLU A 286 57.51 29.68 -9.24
C GLU A 286 56.46 30.83 -9.40
N PRO A 287 56.05 31.64 -8.37
CA PRO A 287 54.62 31.91 -8.15
C PRO A 287 54.11 33.27 -8.69
N GLY A 288 52.78 33.39 -8.79
CA GLY A 288 52.07 34.63 -9.10
C GLY A 288 50.65 34.65 -8.52
N ALA A 289 50.10 35.83 -8.23
CA ALA A 289 48.88 36.00 -7.44
C ALA A 289 47.69 36.64 -8.19
N HIS A 290 46.49 36.46 -7.62
CA HIS A 290 45.23 37.17 -7.89
C HIS A 290 44.67 37.26 -9.33
N ALA A 291 43.52 36.61 -9.56
CA ALA A 291 42.34 37.25 -10.17
C ALA A 291 41.07 36.39 -9.95
N GLY A 292 39.95 37.02 -9.59
CA GLY A 292 38.64 36.35 -9.58
C GLY A 292 37.98 36.38 -10.95
N ALA A 293 37.76 35.23 -11.59
CA ALA A 293 37.18 35.14 -12.93
C ALA A 293 35.68 34.80 -12.90
N PHE A 294 34.83 35.74 -13.33
CA PHE A 294 33.41 35.51 -13.54
C PHE A 294 33.17 34.42 -14.60
N ARG A 295 32.42 33.36 -14.26
CA ARG A 295 31.93 32.40 -15.27
C ARG A 295 30.93 33.13 -16.19
N PRO A 296 31.09 33.13 -17.52
CA PRO A 296 30.36 34.05 -18.37
C PRO A 296 28.97 33.47 -18.74
N LEU A 297 27.89 34.18 -18.36
CA LEU A 297 26.49 33.70 -18.51
C LEU A 297 26.02 33.54 -19.97
N TRP A 298 26.69 34.17 -20.95
CA TRP A 298 26.31 34.11 -22.38
C TRP A 298 26.12 32.69 -22.93
N LYS A 299 26.83 31.69 -22.40
CA LYS A 299 26.66 30.28 -22.82
C LYS A 299 25.25 29.74 -22.51
N TRP A 300 24.65 30.18 -21.40
CA TRP A 300 23.26 29.83 -21.05
C TRP A 300 22.26 30.62 -21.90
N ALA A 301 22.52 31.91 -22.15
CA ALA A 301 21.68 32.72 -23.05
C ALA A 301 21.64 32.14 -24.49
N ALA A 302 22.79 31.70 -25.01
CA ALA A 302 22.89 31.02 -26.30
C ALA A 302 22.11 29.69 -26.32
N ALA A 303 22.21 28.88 -25.26
CA ALA A 303 21.45 27.63 -25.15
C ALA A 303 19.93 27.87 -25.11
N VAL A 304 19.47 28.88 -24.35
CA VAL A 304 18.04 29.25 -24.27
C VAL A 304 17.51 29.74 -25.62
N LEU A 305 18.26 30.59 -26.33
CA LEU A 305 17.89 31.06 -27.67
C LEU A 305 17.82 29.91 -28.69
N LEU A 306 18.74 28.93 -28.61
CA LEU A 306 18.75 27.76 -29.48
C LEU A 306 17.53 26.86 -29.23
N VAL A 307 17.17 26.61 -27.96
CA VAL A 307 15.94 25.86 -27.60
C VAL A 307 14.67 26.61 -28.05
N ALA A 308 14.61 27.93 -27.84
CA ALA A 308 13.48 28.75 -28.30
C ALA A 308 13.34 28.72 -29.83
N GLY A 309 14.45 28.78 -30.57
CA GLY A 309 14.48 28.65 -32.02
C GLY A 309 13.98 27.28 -32.51
N ILE A 310 14.38 26.18 -31.86
CA ILE A 310 13.88 24.83 -32.16
C ILE A 310 12.37 24.73 -31.89
N LEU A 311 11.88 25.26 -30.77
CA LEU A 311 10.45 25.24 -30.44
C LEU A 311 9.62 26.07 -31.44
N ALA A 312 10.09 27.26 -31.84
CA ALA A 312 9.45 28.08 -32.86
C ALA A 312 9.45 27.39 -34.24
N PHE A 313 10.56 26.75 -34.64
CA PHE A 313 10.63 25.98 -35.88
C PHE A 313 9.68 24.77 -35.89
N LEU A 314 9.58 24.04 -34.77
CA LEU A 314 8.62 22.95 -34.61
C LEU A 314 7.18 23.45 -34.66
N ALA A 315 6.86 24.58 -34.01
CA ALA A 315 5.54 25.19 -34.08
C ALA A 315 5.16 25.58 -35.52
N LEU A 316 6.08 26.19 -36.27
CA LEU A 316 5.88 26.55 -37.69
C LEU A 316 5.80 25.32 -38.61
N ARG A 317 6.48 24.21 -38.29
CA ARG A 317 6.45 22.97 -39.10
C ARG A 317 5.29 22.02 -38.82
N TYR A 318 4.67 22.10 -37.64
CA TYR A 318 3.67 21.13 -37.19
C TYR A 318 2.37 21.75 -36.64
N GLY A 319 2.29 23.07 -36.43
CA GLY A 319 1.12 23.75 -35.88
C GLY A 319 -0.17 23.49 -36.66
N ASP A 320 -0.12 23.56 -38.00
CA ASP A 320 -1.28 23.30 -38.86
C ASP A 320 -1.85 21.88 -38.71
N ARG A 321 -1.00 20.87 -38.41
CA ARG A 321 -1.44 19.49 -38.15
C ARG A 321 -2.06 19.31 -36.76
N ILE A 322 -1.75 20.17 -35.80
CA ILE A 322 -2.34 20.13 -34.46
C ILE A 322 -3.68 20.88 -34.45
N LEU A 323 -3.76 22.02 -35.13
CA LEU A 323 -5.00 22.79 -35.28
C LEU A 323 -6.06 22.09 -36.15
N SER A 324 -5.65 21.33 -37.18
CA SER A 324 -6.59 20.51 -37.96
C SER A 324 -7.23 19.37 -37.15
N GLY A 325 -6.52 18.81 -36.16
CA GLY A 325 -7.00 17.68 -35.35
C GLY A 325 -8.08 18.03 -34.33
N PHE A 326 -8.25 19.31 -34.00
CA PHE A 326 -9.15 19.77 -32.93
C PHE A 326 -10.53 20.28 -33.41
N ARG A 327 -10.82 20.22 -34.72
CA ARG A 327 -12.05 20.83 -35.29
C ARG A 327 -13.14 19.84 -35.74
N THR A 328 -12.95 18.53 -35.51
CA THR A 328 -13.93 17.47 -35.86
C THR A 328 -14.30 16.61 -34.64
N ALA A 329 -14.80 17.24 -33.58
CA ALA A 329 -15.27 16.57 -32.36
C ALA A 329 -16.59 17.15 -31.81
N PHE A 330 -17.37 17.85 -32.64
CA PHE A 330 -18.78 18.17 -32.34
C PHE A 330 -19.68 17.21 -33.12
N VAL A 331 -20.23 16.22 -32.41
CA VAL A 331 -21.25 15.31 -32.94
C VAL A 331 -22.62 15.93 -32.64
N GLU A 332 -23.42 16.22 -33.68
CA GLU A 332 -24.80 16.67 -33.48
C GLU A 332 -25.67 15.55 -32.87
N PRO A 333 -26.62 15.86 -31.97
CA PRO A 333 -27.57 14.88 -31.48
C PRO A 333 -28.57 14.50 -32.60
N PRO A 334 -28.95 13.21 -32.73
CA PRO A 334 -29.82 12.75 -33.81
C PRO A 334 -31.25 13.31 -33.66
N LYS A 335 -31.72 14.00 -34.70
CA LYS A 335 -33.11 14.48 -34.80
C LYS A 335 -34.04 13.32 -35.21
N PRO A 336 -35.23 13.15 -34.60
CA PRO A 336 -36.15 12.08 -34.98
C PRO A 336 -36.78 12.35 -36.35
N LYS A 337 -36.66 11.40 -37.28
CA LYS A 337 -37.45 11.41 -38.52
C LYS A 337 -38.86 10.90 -38.23
N VAL A 338 -39.84 11.79 -38.31
CA VAL A 338 -41.26 11.43 -38.44
C VAL A 338 -41.59 11.31 -39.92
N GLU A 339 -41.79 10.09 -40.41
CA GLU A 339 -42.24 9.85 -41.78
C GLU A 339 -43.69 9.37 -41.77
N ARG A 340 -44.60 10.21 -42.32
CA ARG A 340 -46.03 9.91 -42.41
C ARG A 340 -46.32 9.20 -43.72
N VAL A 341 -46.79 7.96 -43.64
CA VAL A 341 -47.58 7.33 -44.70
C VAL A 341 -48.97 7.02 -44.14
N ARG A 342 -50.03 7.35 -44.88
CA ARG A 342 -51.42 7.19 -44.42
C ARG A 342 -52.31 6.70 -45.58
N SER A 343 -53.10 5.67 -45.28
CA SER A 343 -54.30 5.23 -46.03
C SER A 343 -54.13 4.66 -47.45
N THR A 344 -54.46 3.37 -47.60
CA THR A 344 -55.69 2.95 -48.32
C THR A 344 -56.17 1.59 -47.77
N ALA A 345 -57.47 1.31 -47.89
CA ALA A 345 -58.16 0.09 -47.42
C ALA A 345 -58.40 -0.91 -48.61
N PRO A 346 -59.12 -2.07 -48.53
CA PRO A 346 -60.21 -2.46 -47.61
C PRO A 346 -60.13 -3.87 -46.97
N GLY A 347 -61.14 -4.24 -46.17
CA GLY A 347 -61.48 -5.63 -45.79
C GLY A 347 -62.47 -6.29 -46.79
N PRO A 348 -63.38 -7.23 -46.40
CA PRO A 348 -63.80 -7.61 -45.03
C PRO A 348 -64.09 -9.13 -44.80
N LYS A 349 -64.66 -9.49 -43.62
CA LYS A 349 -65.35 -10.77 -43.26
C LYS A 349 -64.42 -12.01 -43.10
N THR A 350 -64.62 -13.05 -42.26
CA THR A 350 -65.59 -13.47 -41.19
C THR A 350 -64.97 -14.71 -40.45
N GLU A 351 -65.48 -15.41 -39.41
CA GLU A 351 -66.72 -15.43 -38.58
C GLU A 351 -66.50 -16.24 -37.26
N ARG A 352 -67.31 -15.99 -36.20
CA ARG A 352 -67.69 -16.92 -35.07
C ARG A 352 -66.57 -17.44 -34.11
N VAL A 353 -66.80 -17.78 -32.82
CA VAL A 353 -67.98 -17.76 -31.91
C VAL A 353 -67.55 -17.65 -30.42
N HIS A 354 -68.53 -17.44 -29.50
CA HIS A 354 -68.52 -17.43 -28.02
C HIS A 354 -67.35 -18.10 -27.26
N GLU A 355 -66.79 -17.57 -26.15
CA GLU A 355 -67.39 -16.95 -24.92
C GLU A 355 -67.95 -17.95 -23.91
N LYS A 356 -67.19 -18.27 -22.85
CA LYS A 356 -67.59 -18.13 -21.43
C LYS A 356 -66.51 -18.57 -20.41
N ALA A 357 -66.65 -18.03 -19.21
CA ALA A 357 -66.01 -18.41 -17.94
C ALA A 357 -66.87 -17.81 -16.79
N PRO A 358 -66.57 -18.04 -15.50
CA PRO A 358 -65.81 -19.13 -14.86
C PRO A 358 -66.72 -19.96 -13.94
N GLU A 359 -66.17 -20.93 -13.20
CA GLU A 359 -66.77 -21.37 -11.91
C GLU A 359 -65.71 -21.95 -10.97
N ALA A 360 -66.02 -22.03 -9.67
CA ALA A 360 -65.07 -22.40 -8.62
C ALA A 360 -65.71 -23.33 -7.58
N VAL A 361 -64.94 -24.28 -7.04
CA VAL A 361 -65.38 -25.18 -5.96
C VAL A 361 -64.28 -25.31 -4.90
N ASN A 362 -64.70 -25.23 -3.63
CA ASN A 362 -63.90 -25.36 -2.41
C ASN A 362 -63.82 -26.83 -1.95
N ASN A 363 -62.79 -27.19 -1.16
CA ASN A 363 -62.96 -28.10 -0.01
C ASN A 363 -61.76 -28.07 0.96
N GLN A 364 -62.01 -28.51 2.20
CA GLN A 364 -61.11 -28.48 3.36
C GLN A 364 -60.87 -29.90 3.92
N GLU A 365 -60.22 -29.99 5.10
CA GLU A 365 -60.03 -31.21 5.95
C GLU A 365 -59.00 -32.25 5.43
N LYS A 366 -58.25 -33.02 6.25
CA LYS A 366 -58.02 -33.17 7.72
C LYS A 366 -56.56 -33.68 7.89
N GLU A 367 -55.72 -33.27 8.86
CA GLU A 367 -55.68 -33.55 10.32
C GLU A 367 -54.98 -34.89 10.71
N ALA A 368 -54.34 -34.92 11.91
CA ALA A 368 -53.41 -35.92 12.48
C ALA A 368 -52.02 -36.05 11.78
N ALA A 369 -50.83 -36.09 12.41
CA ALA A 369 -50.31 -36.29 13.78
C ALA A 369 -50.01 -37.74 14.22
N ALA A 370 -48.72 -38.14 14.31
CA ALA A 370 -48.16 -39.05 15.33
C ALA A 370 -46.63 -39.31 15.23
N THR A 371 -45.99 -39.20 16.38
CA THR A 371 -44.64 -39.54 16.87
C THR A 371 -44.05 -40.94 16.57
N ALA A 372 -42.75 -41.00 16.21
CA ALA A 372 -41.72 -42.00 16.62
C ALA A 372 -40.34 -41.53 16.08
N GLN A 373 -39.26 -41.30 16.84
CA GLN A 373 -38.43 -42.08 17.79
C GLN A 373 -37.30 -42.94 17.16
N VAL A 374 -36.16 -42.99 17.87
CA VAL A 374 -34.80 -43.42 17.44
C VAL A 374 -34.56 -44.93 17.66
N PRO A 375 -33.57 -45.56 16.99
CA PRO A 375 -32.17 -45.60 17.45
C PRO A 375 -31.18 -45.17 16.34
N SER A 376 -30.02 -44.55 16.55
CA SER A 376 -28.97 -44.65 17.59
C SER A 376 -28.08 -45.90 17.46
N GLU A 377 -27.01 -45.78 16.69
CA GLU A 377 -25.89 -46.74 16.70
C GLU A 377 -24.56 -45.96 16.61
N GLN A 378 -23.50 -46.52 17.20
CA GLN A 378 -22.22 -45.83 17.41
C GLN A 378 -21.09 -46.59 16.70
N GLU A 379 -20.21 -45.90 15.98
CA GLU A 379 -18.89 -46.49 15.71
C GLU A 379 -17.71 -45.52 15.81
N LYS A 380 -16.59 -46.08 16.29
CA LYS A 380 -15.50 -45.40 17.00
C LYS A 380 -14.54 -44.67 16.07
N GLN A 381 -14.07 -43.50 16.49
CA GLN A 381 -12.77 -42.96 16.08
C GLN A 381 -11.67 -43.48 17.04
N PRO A 382 -10.49 -43.86 16.56
CA PRO A 382 -9.32 -44.09 17.42
C PRO A 382 -8.64 -42.76 17.78
N ALA A 383 -8.31 -42.57 19.05
CA ALA A 383 -7.56 -41.40 19.50
C ALA A 383 -6.04 -41.58 19.31
N LEU A 384 -5.34 -40.49 18.99
CA LEU A 384 -3.87 -40.40 19.11
C LEU A 384 -3.52 -39.39 20.21
N VAL A 385 -2.69 -39.83 21.15
CA VAL A 385 -2.27 -39.04 22.31
C VAL A 385 -1.02 -38.23 21.95
N VAL A 386 -1.03 -36.94 22.29
CA VAL A 386 0.19 -36.13 22.40
C VAL A 386 0.16 -35.40 23.75
N GLU A 387 1.32 -35.32 24.38
CA GLU A 387 1.52 -35.10 25.81
C GLU A 387 1.67 -33.62 26.16
N GLN A 388 1.01 -33.15 27.23
CA GLN A 388 1.16 -31.78 27.73
C GLN A 388 2.25 -31.69 28.80
N VAL A 389 3.37 -31.05 28.47
CA VAL A 389 4.46 -30.78 29.43
C VAL A 389 4.27 -29.43 30.10
N LYS A 390 4.21 -29.45 31.44
CA LYS A 390 4.13 -28.29 32.34
C LYS A 390 5.50 -28.05 33.00
N PRO A 391 6.01 -26.80 33.06
CA PRO A 391 7.05 -26.41 34.01
C PRO A 391 6.44 -25.75 35.26
N GLU A 392 7.11 -25.88 36.40
CA GLU A 392 6.66 -25.32 37.69
C GLU A 392 7.44 -24.06 38.08
N LEU A 393 6.92 -23.31 39.06
CA LEU A 393 7.61 -22.16 39.63
C LEU A 393 8.60 -22.62 40.70
N THR A 394 9.82 -22.05 40.68
CA THR A 394 10.71 -22.01 41.85
C THR A 394 10.92 -20.56 42.26
N ALA A 395 10.66 -20.22 43.51
CA ALA A 395 10.82 -18.87 44.07
C ALA A 395 12.02 -18.78 45.02
N ASN A 396 12.66 -17.61 45.12
CA ASN A 396 13.23 -17.04 46.36
C ASN A 396 13.96 -15.70 46.12
N ALA A 397 13.51 -14.61 46.77
CA ALA A 397 14.32 -13.44 47.19
C ALA A 397 13.48 -12.45 48.04
N ALA A 398 14.13 -11.70 48.95
CA ALA A 398 13.54 -10.79 49.94
C ALA A 398 14.59 -9.71 50.35
N ILE A 399 14.36 -8.59 51.06
CA ILE A 399 13.21 -7.93 51.73
C ILE A 399 13.62 -6.42 51.89
N PRO A 400 12.76 -5.37 52.11
CA PRO A 400 11.82 -5.26 53.24
C PRO A 400 10.49 -4.52 52.89
N SER A 401 9.98 -3.72 53.84
CA SER A 401 8.69 -3.04 53.91
C SER A 401 8.75 -1.50 53.79
N ALA A 402 7.54 -0.92 53.63
CA ALA A 402 7.04 0.44 53.87
C ALA A 402 7.68 1.31 55.02
N PRO A 403 7.42 2.63 55.09
CA PRO A 403 6.14 3.17 55.62
C PRO A 403 5.54 4.36 54.84
N ALA A 404 4.48 5.00 55.37
CA ALA A 404 3.70 6.06 54.71
C ALA A 404 3.39 7.29 55.61
N ALA A 405 3.27 8.47 54.99
CA ALA A 405 2.78 9.77 55.51
C ALA A 405 2.63 10.72 54.28
N GLU A 406 1.83 11.80 54.22
CA GLU A 406 0.81 12.38 55.11
C GLU A 406 -0.11 13.35 54.29
N LYS A 407 -1.14 13.96 54.90
CA LYS A 407 -1.93 15.07 54.31
C LYS A 407 -1.79 16.36 55.12
N PRO A 408 -1.75 17.52 54.44
CA PRO A 408 -2.72 18.60 54.71
C PRO A 408 -3.27 19.24 53.41
N GLY A 409 -4.23 20.17 53.40
CA GLY A 409 -5.09 20.66 54.49
C GLY A 409 -5.47 22.14 54.40
N SER A 410 -6.60 22.47 53.72
CA SER A 410 -7.50 23.65 53.89
C SER A 410 -6.97 25.11 53.89
N SER A 411 -7.90 26.08 53.71
CA SER A 411 -7.76 27.54 53.96
C SER A 411 -6.88 28.33 52.96
N ASP A 412 -7.20 29.55 52.51
CA ASP A 412 -8.46 30.34 52.61
C ASP A 412 -8.62 31.34 51.45
N ALA A 413 -9.79 32.00 51.37
CA ALA A 413 -10.10 33.01 50.35
C ALA A 413 -9.78 34.47 50.75
N ARG A 414 -9.46 35.33 49.76
CA ARG A 414 -9.66 36.80 49.80
C ARG A 414 -9.62 37.39 48.38
N ALA A 415 -10.13 38.61 48.22
CA ALA A 415 -10.46 39.21 46.91
C ALA A 415 -10.01 40.68 46.77
N GLY A 416 -9.92 41.16 45.52
CA GLY A 416 -9.60 42.56 45.16
C GLY A 416 -8.09 42.85 45.04
N PRO A 417 -7.69 43.98 44.41
CA PRO A 417 -8.53 45.11 43.99
C PRO A 417 -8.85 45.16 42.48
N THR A 418 -9.71 46.11 42.11
CA THR A 418 -10.11 46.51 40.74
C THR A 418 -9.20 47.59 40.16
N GLU A 419 -8.98 47.60 38.83
CA GLU A 419 -9.09 48.79 37.95
C GLU A 419 -8.79 48.47 36.47
N GLY A 420 -9.27 49.33 35.55
CA GLY A 420 -8.80 49.40 34.14
C GLY A 420 -9.56 48.56 33.09
N PRO A 421 -10.22 49.18 32.08
CA PRO A 421 -10.79 48.48 30.94
C PRO A 421 -9.81 48.36 29.75
N GLY A 422 -9.93 47.28 28.95
CA GLY A 422 -9.53 47.34 27.53
C GLY A 422 -8.25 46.63 27.07
N GLN A 423 -7.98 45.40 27.52
CA GLN A 423 -7.20 44.41 26.75
C GLN A 423 -7.44 42.99 27.28
N PRO A 424 -7.38 41.93 26.45
CA PRO A 424 -7.45 40.57 26.97
C PRO A 424 -6.12 40.23 27.67
N ALA A 425 -6.18 39.73 28.91
CA ALA A 425 -4.98 39.34 29.64
C ALA A 425 -4.41 38.02 29.09
N GLY A 426 -3.09 37.95 28.90
CA GLY A 426 -2.42 36.72 28.49
C GLY A 426 -2.36 35.68 29.61
N GLN A 427 -2.32 34.40 29.24
CA GLN A 427 -2.39 33.26 30.18
C GLN A 427 -1.03 32.58 30.33
N THR A 428 -0.56 32.37 31.56
CA THR A 428 0.62 31.52 31.82
C THR A 428 0.19 30.07 32.06
N ILE A 429 0.83 29.13 31.36
CA ILE A 429 0.62 27.68 31.50
C ILE A 429 1.92 27.01 31.95
N VAL A 430 1.80 25.99 32.80
CA VAL A 430 2.89 25.06 33.13
C VAL A 430 2.82 23.88 32.16
N VAL A 431 3.94 23.54 31.52
CA VAL A 431 4.04 22.44 30.55
C VAL A 431 3.94 21.08 31.26
N GLU A 432 3.09 20.19 30.78
CA GLU A 432 2.95 18.82 31.27
C GLU A 432 3.70 17.80 30.38
N ARG A 433 3.91 16.57 30.89
CA ARG A 433 4.69 15.55 30.19
C ARG A 433 3.94 14.99 28.97
N GLY A 434 4.28 15.52 27.79
CA GLY A 434 3.69 15.13 26.51
C GLY A 434 2.96 16.27 25.79
N ASP A 435 2.96 17.47 26.36
CA ASP A 435 2.59 18.70 25.64
C ASP A 435 3.57 19.02 24.51
N THR A 436 3.10 19.78 23.53
CA THR A 436 3.92 20.49 22.54
C THR A 436 3.35 21.89 22.37
N LEU A 437 4.13 22.84 21.84
CA LEU A 437 3.66 24.20 21.61
C LEU A 437 2.43 24.25 20.69
N GLY A 438 2.34 23.35 19.70
CA GLY A 438 1.14 23.21 18.86
C GLY A 438 -0.11 22.70 19.61
N LYS A 439 0.05 21.76 20.55
CA LYS A 439 -1.06 21.30 21.41
C LYS A 439 -1.53 22.42 22.33
N LEU A 440 -0.61 23.12 23.00
CA LEU A 440 -0.93 24.20 23.92
C LEU A 440 -1.53 25.41 23.18
N SER A 441 -0.98 25.80 22.03
CA SER A 441 -1.59 26.80 21.14
C SER A 441 -3.03 26.43 20.78
N SER A 442 -3.26 25.17 20.39
CA SER A 442 -4.61 24.70 20.05
C SER A 442 -5.56 24.69 21.26
N ARG A 443 -5.04 24.46 22.48
CA ARG A 443 -5.82 24.49 23.73
C ARG A 443 -6.18 25.91 24.18
N VAL A 444 -5.32 26.90 23.93
CA VAL A 444 -5.53 28.30 24.36
C VAL A 444 -6.28 29.12 23.32
N TYR A 445 -5.95 28.96 22.03
CA TYR A 445 -6.47 29.80 20.95
C TYR A 445 -7.42 29.07 19.98
N GLY A 446 -7.76 27.81 20.26
CA GLY A 446 -8.55 26.95 19.36
C GLY A 446 -7.83 26.51 18.07
N ARG A 447 -6.56 26.90 17.88
CA ARG A 447 -5.78 26.64 16.65
C ARG A 447 -4.27 26.70 16.89
N SER A 448 -3.52 26.09 15.99
CA SER A 448 -2.05 26.14 15.93
C SER A 448 -1.62 26.41 14.49
N ASN A 449 -1.21 27.64 14.21
CA ASN A 449 -0.57 28.03 12.95
C ASN A 449 0.78 28.69 13.24
N GLU A 450 1.65 28.74 12.21
CA GLU A 450 3.02 29.23 12.31
C GLU A 450 3.12 30.63 12.92
N ARG A 451 2.21 31.55 12.56
CA ARG A 451 2.17 32.93 13.10
C ARG A 451 1.87 32.98 14.60
N VAL A 452 0.96 32.14 15.08
CA VAL A 452 0.63 32.04 16.51
C VAL A 452 1.76 31.38 17.29
N LEU A 453 2.45 30.39 16.71
CA LEU A 453 3.64 29.78 17.30
C LEU A 453 4.80 30.78 17.40
N ASP A 454 5.03 31.60 16.37
CA ASP A 454 5.99 32.71 16.41
C ASP A 454 5.63 33.78 17.46
N LEU A 455 4.35 34.10 17.62
CA LEU A 455 3.87 35.02 18.65
C LEU A 455 4.17 34.47 20.06
N ILE A 456 3.92 33.18 20.31
CA ILE A 456 4.28 32.53 21.58
C ILE A 456 5.80 32.58 21.76
N ARG A 457 6.60 32.19 20.75
CA ARG A 457 8.07 32.20 20.85
C ARG A 457 8.63 33.58 21.15
N LYS A 458 8.13 34.63 20.50
CA LYS A 458 8.55 36.03 20.74
C LYS A 458 8.32 36.49 22.19
N ASN A 459 7.31 35.94 22.87
CA ASN A 459 6.99 36.25 24.26
C ASN A 459 7.60 35.24 25.27
N ASN A 460 8.32 34.22 24.79
CA ASN A 460 8.94 33.17 25.61
C ASN A 460 10.36 32.87 25.10
N PRO A 461 11.35 33.75 25.36
CA PRO A 461 12.73 33.58 24.90
C PRO A 461 13.46 32.35 25.48
N ALA A 462 12.83 31.62 26.40
CA ALA A 462 13.29 30.32 26.90
C ALA A 462 12.90 29.12 26.01
N ILE A 463 12.23 29.35 24.87
CA ILE A 463 11.98 28.32 23.84
C ILE A 463 13.11 28.36 22.82
N THR A 464 14.11 27.49 22.99
CA THR A 464 15.21 27.33 22.00
C THR A 464 14.75 26.56 20.75
N ASP A 465 13.77 25.66 20.90
CA ASP A 465 13.24 24.78 19.85
C ASP A 465 11.71 24.64 20.01
N PRO A 466 10.88 24.90 18.97
CA PRO A 466 9.42 24.78 19.03
C PRO A 466 8.88 23.39 19.36
N ASP A 467 9.62 22.32 19.10
CA ASP A 467 9.18 20.95 19.38
C ASP A 467 9.72 20.41 20.73
N LEU A 468 10.57 21.18 21.43
CA LEU A 468 11.31 20.72 22.62
C LEU A 468 11.07 21.62 23.86
N ILE A 469 9.83 21.58 24.37
CA ILE A 469 9.45 22.19 25.66
C ILE A 469 9.57 21.18 26.82
N LEU A 470 10.02 21.64 27.99
CA LEU A 470 10.32 20.77 29.13
C LEU A 470 9.18 20.76 30.16
N PRO A 471 8.80 19.58 30.73
CA PRO A 471 7.79 19.52 31.79
C PRO A 471 8.17 20.39 32.99
N GLY A 472 7.20 21.17 33.50
CA GLY A 472 7.41 22.16 34.57
C GLY A 472 7.83 23.55 34.07
N GLN A 473 8.18 23.72 32.80
CA GLN A 473 8.45 25.03 32.20
C GLN A 473 7.17 25.90 32.22
N LYS A 474 7.31 27.19 32.53
CA LYS A 474 6.22 28.17 32.47
C LYS A 474 6.28 28.91 31.14
N LEU A 475 5.17 28.91 30.40
CA LEU A 475 5.03 29.56 29.10
C LEU A 475 3.86 30.56 29.13
N PHE A 476 4.09 31.79 28.66
CA PHE A 476 3.11 32.86 28.61
C PHE A 476 2.46 32.96 27.22
N PHE A 477 1.14 32.86 27.16
CA PHE A 477 0.33 32.93 25.96
C PHE A 477 -0.28 34.34 25.86
N PRO A 478 0.28 35.25 25.04
CA PRO A 478 -0.24 36.62 24.90
C PRO A 478 -1.63 36.66 24.24
N PRO A 479 -2.40 37.75 24.41
CA PRO A 479 -3.65 37.91 23.68
C PRO A 479 -3.43 37.97 22.16
N LEU A 480 -4.35 37.38 21.42
CA LEU A 480 -4.48 37.60 19.98
C LEU A 480 -5.18 38.95 19.75
N GLN A 481 -4.58 39.79 18.90
CA GLN A 481 -5.22 41.00 18.39
C GLN A 481 -6.04 40.66 17.13
N ASP A 482 -7.03 41.48 16.79
CA ASP A 482 -7.98 41.21 15.69
C ASP A 482 -7.31 41.06 14.31
N SER A 483 -6.17 41.71 14.11
CA SER A 483 -5.30 41.57 12.93
C SER A 483 -4.59 40.20 12.83
N GLN A 484 -4.74 39.35 13.85
CA GLN A 484 -4.18 38.01 13.93
C GLN A 484 -5.23 36.94 14.26
N GLN A 485 -6.53 37.25 14.32
CA GLN A 485 -7.61 36.27 14.56
C GLN A 485 -7.78 35.24 13.42
#